data_AF-A0A958V5B6-F1
#
_entry.id   AF-A0A958V5B6-F1
#
_cell.length_a   1.000
_cell.length_b   1.000
_cell.length_c   1.000
_cell.angle_alpha   90.00
_cell.angle_beta   90.00
_cell.angle_gamma   90.00
#
_symmetry.space_group_name_H-M   'P 1'
#
loop_
_entity.id
_entity.type
_entity.pdbx_description
1 polymer ?
#
loop_
_entity_poly.entity_id
_entity_poly.type
_entity_poly.pdbx_seq_one_letter_code
_entity_poly.pdbx_strand_id
1 'polypeptide(L)'
;MKKILLRIFLPGLILSGLFVAYKFYCHFKEKERRAAYYENLIDTASPTVTVLRDSILIGYQNEKRTIHIYVPPNYDTDTTTRYPVMYFMDGESAFNDLENMGPEWQIDEVINAAFANGQQTAIVVGINQAEDRDAEYTPFVNDDNPNAHGAEFASWVATELKGWMDSNYRTRS
;
A
#
# COMPACT_ATOMS: atom_id res chain seq x y z
N MET A 1 55.29 4.69 -18.25
CA MET A 1 54.17 3.97 -17.59
C MET A 1 53.41 4.81 -16.55
N LYS A 2 54.05 5.42 -15.54
CA LYS A 2 53.35 6.22 -14.49
C LYS A 2 52.43 7.36 -14.99
N LYS A 3 52.81 8.08 -16.04
CA LYS A 3 52.01 9.19 -16.61
C LYS A 3 50.74 8.72 -17.35
N ILE A 4 50.71 7.47 -17.83
CA ILE A 4 49.55 6.89 -18.52
C ILE A 4 48.52 6.39 -17.50
N LEU A 5 48.96 5.74 -16.42
CA LEU A 5 48.07 5.38 -15.31
C LEU A 5 47.39 6.63 -14.70
N LEU A 6 48.15 7.70 -14.43
CA LEU A 6 47.57 8.92 -13.84
C LEU A 6 46.49 9.57 -14.74
N ARG A 7 46.64 9.49 -16.06
CA ARG A 7 45.67 10.03 -17.03
C ARG A 7 44.38 9.23 -17.12
N ILE A 8 44.37 7.96 -16.69
CA ILE A 8 43.18 7.10 -16.69
C ILE A 8 42.52 7.09 -15.31
N PHE A 9 43.31 7.09 -14.24
CA PHE A 9 42.79 7.05 -12.86
C PHE A 9 42.16 8.39 -12.41
N LEU A 10 42.72 9.54 -12.84
CA LEU A 10 42.21 10.86 -12.39
C LEU A 10 40.80 11.18 -12.92
N PRO A 11 40.44 10.94 -14.20
CA PRO A 11 39.07 11.11 -14.67
C PRO A 11 38.09 10.14 -14.00
N GLY A 12 38.53 8.91 -13.71
CA GLY A 12 37.72 7.91 -12.99
C GLY A 12 37.37 8.36 -11.57
N LEU A 13 38.34 8.93 -10.83
CA LEU A 13 38.11 9.48 -9.50
C LEU A 13 37.20 10.71 -9.52
N ILE A 14 37.31 11.57 -10.53
CA ILE A 14 36.42 12.72 -10.72
C ILE A 14 34.99 12.24 -11.01
N LEU A 15 34.81 11.27 -11.92
CA LEU A 15 33.50 10.69 -12.22
C LEU A 15 32.88 9.99 -11.00
N SER A 16 33.67 9.24 -10.22
CA SER A 16 33.17 8.63 -8.98
C SER A 16 32.78 9.68 -7.95
N GLY A 17 33.58 10.75 -7.81
CA GLY A 17 33.28 11.88 -6.92
C GLY A 17 31.99 12.59 -7.33
N LEU A 18 31.81 12.86 -8.62
CA LEU A 18 30.58 13.46 -9.16
C LEU A 18 29.37 12.54 -8.98
N PHE A 19 29.54 11.22 -9.16
CA PHE A 19 28.47 10.25 -8.93
C PHE A 19 28.03 10.20 -7.45
N VAL A 20 28.99 10.20 -6.51
CA VAL A 20 28.69 10.26 -5.07
C VAL A 20 28.03 11.59 -4.70
N ALA A 21 28.55 12.71 -5.21
CA ALA A 21 27.95 14.03 -4.98
C ALA A 21 26.53 14.12 -5.54
N TYR A 22 26.29 13.56 -6.73
CA TYR A 22 24.96 13.46 -7.33
C TYR A 22 24.01 12.63 -6.47
N LYS A 23 24.44 11.44 -5.99
CA LYS A 23 23.65 10.60 -5.08
C LYS A 23 23.31 11.35 -3.78
N PHE A 24 24.28 12.06 -3.20
CA PHE A 24 24.06 12.85 -1.99
C PHE A 24 23.08 14.00 -2.23
N TYR A 25 23.21 14.70 -3.36
CA TYR A 25 22.28 15.75 -3.76
C TYR A 25 20.85 15.22 -3.95
N CYS A 26 20.67 14.10 -4.66
CA CYS A 26 19.37 13.45 -4.82
C CYS A 26 18.78 13.06 -3.46
N HIS A 27 19.57 12.48 -2.56
CA HIS A 27 19.12 12.12 -1.21
C HIS A 27 18.72 13.32 -0.37
N PHE A 28 19.50 14.40 -0.44
CA PHE A 28 19.17 15.66 0.23
C PHE A 28 17.87 16.26 -0.30
N LYS A 29 17.70 16.32 -1.61
CA LYS A 29 16.46 16.81 -2.24
C LYS A 29 15.24 15.96 -1.88
N GLU A 30 15.41 14.66 -1.80
CA GLU A 30 14.35 13.74 -1.39
C GLU A 30 13.96 13.96 0.08
N LYS A 31 14.93 14.20 0.97
CA LYS A 31 14.64 14.57 2.36
C LYS A 31 13.87 15.88 2.47
N GLU A 32 14.26 16.92 1.74
CA GLU A 32 13.50 18.18 1.70
C GLU A 32 12.07 17.95 1.21
N ARG A 33 11.91 17.20 0.11
CA ARG A 33 10.59 16.86 -0.46
C ARG A 33 9.72 16.11 0.54
N ARG A 34 10.27 15.10 1.22
CA ARG A 34 9.56 14.32 2.23
C ARG A 34 9.21 15.16 3.45
N ALA A 35 10.12 16.00 3.93
CA ALA A 35 9.84 16.90 5.06
C ALA A 35 8.67 17.85 4.74
N ALA A 36 8.69 18.47 3.56
CA ALA A 36 7.59 19.33 3.12
C ALA A 36 6.27 18.56 2.95
N TYR A 37 6.32 17.31 2.50
CA TYR A 37 5.15 16.43 2.43
C TYR A 37 4.58 16.15 3.83
N TYR A 38 5.41 15.75 4.79
CA TYR A 38 4.96 15.46 6.17
C TYR A 38 4.42 16.69 6.92
N GLU A 39 4.93 17.90 6.65
CA GLU A 39 4.43 19.13 7.28
C GLU A 39 3.00 19.50 6.88
N ASN A 40 2.52 19.00 5.73
CA ASN A 40 1.22 19.37 5.15
C ASN A 40 0.22 18.20 5.12
N LEU A 41 0.47 17.16 5.89
CA LEU A 41 -0.42 16.00 5.97
C LEU A 41 -1.80 16.39 6.51
N ILE A 42 -2.83 15.97 5.79
CA ILE A 42 -4.24 16.14 6.16
C ILE A 42 -4.97 14.81 5.96
N ASP A 43 -6.14 14.69 6.58
CA ASP A 43 -7.03 13.57 6.30
C ASP A 43 -7.61 13.73 4.88
N THR A 44 -7.19 12.86 3.97
CA THR A 44 -7.58 12.84 2.56
C THR A 44 -8.69 11.83 2.27
N ALA A 45 -9.04 10.99 3.24
CA ALA A 45 -9.96 9.89 3.02
C ALA A 45 -11.36 10.39 2.66
N SER A 46 -11.96 9.77 1.64
CA SER A 46 -13.36 9.96 1.31
C SER A 46 -14.27 9.64 2.51
N PRO A 47 -15.41 10.33 2.68
CA PRO A 47 -16.34 10.07 3.79
C PRO A 47 -16.92 8.64 3.82
N THR A 48 -16.84 7.92 2.70
CA THR A 48 -17.28 6.53 2.57
C THR A 48 -16.20 5.50 2.92
N VAL A 49 -15.01 5.96 3.32
CA VAL A 49 -13.95 5.11 3.88
C VAL A 49 -14.25 4.86 5.35
N THR A 50 -14.26 3.59 5.73
CA THR A 50 -14.37 3.15 7.12
C THR A 50 -13.13 2.35 7.49
N VAL A 51 -12.52 2.67 8.63
CA VAL A 51 -11.37 1.92 9.17
C VAL A 51 -11.83 1.06 10.34
N LEU A 52 -11.77 -0.25 10.15
CA LEU A 52 -12.05 -1.26 11.17
C LEU A 52 -10.75 -1.60 11.89
N ARG A 53 -10.40 -0.81 12.90
CA ARG A 53 -9.15 -0.99 13.66
C ARG A 53 -9.17 -2.32 14.44
N ASP A 54 -8.14 -3.13 14.22
CA ASP A 54 -7.87 -4.41 14.89
C ASP A 54 -9.14 -5.25 15.13
N SER A 55 -9.93 -5.39 14.08
CA SER A 55 -11.30 -5.93 14.20
C SER A 55 -11.47 -7.31 13.58
N ILE A 56 -10.74 -7.63 12.51
CA ILE A 56 -10.88 -8.92 11.81
C ILE A 56 -9.80 -9.89 12.28
N LEU A 57 -10.22 -11.06 12.78
CA LEU A 57 -9.30 -12.10 13.23
C LEU A 57 -8.59 -12.77 12.04
N ILE A 58 -7.27 -12.90 12.14
CA ILE A 58 -6.43 -13.75 11.29
C ILE A 58 -6.17 -15.05 12.06
N GLY A 59 -6.94 -16.10 11.73
CA GLY A 59 -7.01 -17.31 12.55
C GLY A 59 -5.67 -18.02 12.77
N TYR A 60 -4.80 -18.06 11.76
CA TYR A 60 -3.52 -18.79 11.85
C TYR A 60 -2.45 -18.06 12.70
N GLN A 61 -2.55 -16.73 12.83
CA GLN A 61 -1.69 -15.93 13.72
C GLN A 61 -2.32 -15.71 15.10
N ASN A 62 -3.65 -15.92 15.23
CA ASN A 62 -4.42 -15.52 16.42
C ASN A 62 -4.26 -14.02 16.73
N GLU A 63 -4.21 -13.22 15.67
CA GLU A 63 -4.08 -11.76 15.72
C GLU A 63 -5.29 -11.10 15.07
N LYS A 64 -5.49 -9.81 15.34
CA LYS A 64 -6.50 -9.02 14.65
C LYS A 64 -5.83 -8.04 13.71
N ARG A 65 -6.47 -7.83 12.56
CA ARG A 65 -6.00 -6.92 11.52
C ARG A 65 -6.88 -5.69 11.42
N THR A 66 -6.24 -4.55 11.22
CA THR A 66 -6.90 -3.32 10.78
C THR A 66 -7.22 -3.41 9.29
N ILE A 67 -8.49 -3.19 8.95
CA ILE A 67 -9.00 -3.25 7.58
C ILE A 67 -9.63 -1.91 7.21
N HIS A 68 -9.22 -1.36 6.08
CA HIS A 68 -9.81 -0.15 5.50
C HIS A 68 -10.81 -0.54 4.42
N ILE A 69 -12.00 0.03 4.45
CA ILE A 69 -13.07 -0.31 3.51
C ILE A 69 -13.62 0.97 2.89
N TYR A 70 -13.49 1.08 1.57
CA TYR A 70 -14.14 2.11 0.78
C TYR A 70 -15.37 1.53 0.07
N VAL A 71 -16.48 2.26 0.11
CA VAL A 71 -17.66 1.99 -0.73
C VAL A 71 -17.93 3.17 -1.67
N PRO A 72 -18.50 2.94 -2.87
CA PRO A 72 -18.80 4.02 -3.82
C PRO A 72 -19.79 5.07 -3.26
N PRO A 73 -19.78 6.33 -3.77
CA PRO A 73 -20.57 7.42 -3.18
C PRO A 73 -22.08 7.18 -3.10
N ASN A 74 -22.65 6.37 -4.01
CA ASN A 74 -24.07 6.04 -4.01
C ASN A 74 -24.41 4.75 -3.26
N TYR A 75 -23.46 4.15 -2.55
CA TYR A 75 -23.66 2.83 -1.93
C TYR A 75 -24.92 2.82 -1.05
N ASP A 76 -25.12 3.80 -0.18
CA ASP A 76 -26.28 3.83 0.74
C ASP A 76 -27.62 4.18 0.07
N THR A 77 -27.59 4.90 -1.05
CA THR A 77 -28.80 5.32 -1.77
C THR A 77 -29.24 4.30 -2.81
N ASP A 78 -28.29 3.58 -3.42
CA ASP A 78 -28.56 2.45 -4.31
C ASP A 78 -28.43 1.12 -3.56
N THR A 79 -29.57 0.63 -3.09
CA THR A 79 -29.66 -0.61 -2.31
C THR A 79 -29.68 -1.86 -3.17
N THR A 80 -29.68 -1.73 -4.50
CA THR A 80 -29.84 -2.85 -5.44
C THR A 80 -28.55 -3.23 -6.14
N THR A 81 -27.68 -2.26 -6.40
CA THR A 81 -26.41 -2.50 -7.07
C THR A 81 -25.47 -3.32 -6.21
N ARG A 82 -24.80 -4.28 -6.86
CA ARG A 82 -23.74 -5.10 -6.29
C ARG A 82 -22.42 -4.78 -6.99
N TYR A 83 -21.36 -4.67 -6.21
CA TYR A 83 -20.08 -4.16 -6.67
C TYR A 83 -19.02 -5.25 -6.70
N PRO A 84 -18.15 -5.30 -7.73
CA PRO A 84 -16.91 -6.06 -7.61
C PRO A 84 -16.09 -5.53 -6.42
N VAL A 85 -15.23 -6.38 -5.86
CA VAL A 85 -14.37 -6.03 -4.72
C VAL A 85 -12.91 -6.14 -5.13
N MET A 86 -12.13 -5.11 -4.81
CA MET A 86 -10.67 -5.10 -4.97
C MET A 86 -10.00 -5.17 -3.60
N TYR A 87 -9.06 -6.08 -3.43
CA TYR A 87 -8.30 -6.24 -2.20
C TYR A 87 -6.88 -5.72 -2.42
N PHE A 88 -6.45 -4.80 -1.56
CA PHE A 88 -5.11 -4.20 -1.58
C PHE A 88 -4.36 -4.62 -0.32
N MET A 89 -3.15 -5.13 -0.53
CA MET A 89 -2.12 -5.26 0.50
C MET A 89 -1.56 -3.87 0.86
N ASP A 90 -0.92 -3.74 2.02
CA ASP A 90 -0.40 -2.46 2.55
C ASP A 90 -1.48 -1.36 2.63
N GLY A 91 -2.65 -1.77 3.13
CA GLY A 91 -3.89 -1.00 3.16
C GLY A 91 -3.83 0.34 3.89
N GLU A 92 -2.87 0.52 4.81
CA GLU A 92 -2.63 1.80 5.48
C GLU A 92 -2.22 2.92 4.51
N SER A 93 -1.76 2.58 3.30
CA SER A 93 -1.40 3.57 2.26
C SER A 93 -2.55 3.87 1.30
N ALA A 94 -3.70 3.20 1.44
CA ALA A 94 -4.69 3.13 0.37
C ALA A 94 -5.55 4.40 0.22
N PHE A 95 -5.92 5.03 1.33
CA PHE A 95 -7.01 6.03 1.39
C PHE A 95 -6.72 7.26 2.26
N ASN A 96 -5.60 7.29 3.00
CA ASN A 96 -5.32 8.42 3.87
C ASN A 96 -3.82 8.68 3.99
N ASP A 97 -3.44 9.91 3.68
CA ASP A 97 -2.09 10.46 3.85
C ASP A 97 -1.60 10.38 5.33
N LEU A 98 -2.51 10.35 6.31
CA LEU A 98 -2.18 10.28 7.75
C LEU A 98 -1.86 8.88 8.29
N GLU A 99 -2.27 7.81 7.59
CA GLU A 99 -2.22 6.45 8.15
C GLU A 99 -0.86 5.76 7.95
N ASN A 100 0.02 6.27 7.07
CA ASN A 100 1.32 5.65 6.80
C ASN A 100 2.50 6.64 6.74
N MET A 101 3.72 6.13 6.88
CA MET A 101 5.00 6.82 6.69
C MET A 101 5.35 7.06 5.20
N GLY A 102 4.38 7.11 4.30
CA GLY A 102 4.59 7.30 2.86
C GLY A 102 3.38 7.91 2.16
N PRO A 103 3.53 8.34 0.89
CA PRO A 103 2.44 8.90 0.10
C PRO A 103 1.28 7.93 -0.01
N GLU A 104 0.07 8.44 0.19
CA GLU A 104 -1.15 7.71 -0.13
C GLU A 104 -1.22 7.34 -1.62
N TRP A 105 -1.89 6.24 -1.90
CA TRP A 105 -2.15 5.76 -3.25
C TRP A 105 -3.37 6.40 -3.91
N GLN A 106 -4.18 7.15 -3.16
CA GLN A 106 -5.32 7.93 -3.65
C GLN A 106 -6.38 7.06 -4.35
N ILE A 107 -6.65 5.88 -3.77
CA ILE A 107 -7.52 4.89 -4.43
C ILE A 107 -8.97 5.38 -4.47
N ASP A 108 -9.44 6.01 -3.39
CA ASP A 108 -10.81 6.52 -3.31
C ASP A 108 -11.04 7.71 -4.24
N GLU A 109 -10.07 8.60 -4.45
CA GLU A 109 -10.19 9.68 -5.43
C GLU A 109 -10.28 9.14 -6.86
N VAL A 110 -9.47 8.14 -7.20
CA VAL A 110 -9.51 7.51 -8.52
C VAL A 110 -10.87 6.86 -8.77
N ILE A 111 -11.42 6.14 -7.79
CA ILE A 111 -12.72 5.47 -7.93
C ILE A 111 -13.88 6.47 -7.89
N ASN A 112 -13.80 7.52 -7.09
CA ASN A 112 -14.78 8.62 -7.11
C ASN A 112 -14.78 9.35 -8.45
N ALA A 113 -13.61 9.56 -9.06
CA ALA A 113 -13.51 10.14 -10.39
C ALA A 113 -14.14 9.20 -11.45
N ALA A 114 -13.90 7.90 -11.37
CA ALA A 114 -14.56 6.92 -12.23
C ALA A 114 -16.09 6.95 -12.06
N PHE A 115 -16.57 7.02 -10.80
CA PHE A 115 -17.99 7.15 -10.46
C PHE A 115 -18.62 8.40 -11.10
N ALA A 116 -17.99 9.55 -10.91
CA ALA A 116 -18.47 10.83 -11.44
C ALA A 116 -18.55 10.85 -12.98
N ASN A 117 -17.72 10.04 -13.65
CA ASN A 117 -17.73 9.85 -15.09
C ASN A 117 -18.70 8.75 -15.57
N GLY A 118 -19.52 8.18 -14.67
CA GLY A 118 -20.47 7.12 -15.01
C GLY A 118 -19.82 5.78 -15.36
N GLN A 119 -18.57 5.56 -14.95
CA GLN A 119 -17.87 4.31 -15.15
C GLN A 119 -18.21 3.28 -14.06
N GLN A 120 -17.92 2.01 -14.33
CA GLN A 120 -18.09 0.97 -13.33
C GLN A 120 -17.11 1.19 -12.16
N THR A 121 -17.62 1.08 -10.93
CA THR A 121 -16.86 1.23 -9.69
C THR A 121 -16.77 -0.09 -8.91
N ALA A 122 -16.05 -0.07 -7.80
CA ALA A 122 -15.82 -1.23 -6.94
C ALA A 122 -15.86 -0.83 -5.46
N ILE A 123 -16.09 -1.81 -4.59
CA ILE A 123 -15.70 -1.73 -3.18
C ILE A 123 -14.19 -1.98 -3.12
N VAL A 124 -13.48 -1.26 -2.27
CA VAL A 124 -12.05 -1.49 -2.04
C VAL A 124 -11.81 -1.85 -0.60
N VAL A 125 -11.00 -2.88 -0.39
CA VAL A 125 -10.58 -3.39 0.91
C VAL A 125 -9.07 -3.27 1.00
N GLY A 126 -8.58 -2.36 1.82
CA GLY A 126 -7.17 -2.26 2.20
C GLY A 126 -6.90 -3.12 3.44
N ILE A 127 -5.90 -3.98 3.37
CA ILE A 127 -5.46 -4.87 4.44
C ILE A 127 -4.14 -4.33 4.97
N ASN A 128 -4.10 -3.87 6.22
CA ASN A 128 -2.83 -3.36 6.75
C ASN A 128 -1.75 -4.44 6.72
N GLN A 129 -0.48 -4.05 6.63
CA GLN A 129 0.61 -5.00 6.76
C GLN A 129 0.70 -5.60 8.17
N ALA A 130 1.22 -6.82 8.30
CA ALA A 130 1.67 -7.36 9.59
C ALA A 130 2.92 -6.64 10.09
N GLU A 131 3.25 -6.85 11.36
CA GLU A 131 4.58 -6.51 11.89
C GLU A 131 5.68 -7.23 11.09
N ASP A 132 5.50 -8.53 10.82
CA ASP A 132 6.36 -9.31 9.91
C ASP A 132 5.72 -9.40 8.51
N ARG A 133 5.69 -8.26 7.82
CA ARG A 133 5.16 -8.14 6.46
C ARG A 133 5.79 -9.12 5.48
N ASP A 134 7.11 -9.32 5.57
CA ASP A 134 7.83 -10.17 4.64
C ASP A 134 7.38 -11.62 4.78
N ALA A 135 7.14 -12.11 5.99
CA ALA A 135 6.60 -13.44 6.25
C ALA A 135 5.20 -13.66 5.64
N GLU A 136 4.32 -12.66 5.70
CA GLU A 136 3.00 -12.74 5.04
C GLU A 136 3.08 -12.66 3.51
N TYR A 137 4.06 -11.94 2.96
CA TYR A 137 4.14 -11.72 1.50
C TYR A 137 5.02 -12.73 0.79
N THR A 138 5.68 -13.61 1.54
CA THR A 138 6.45 -14.71 1.00
C THR A 138 5.59 -15.98 1.01
N PRO A 139 5.23 -16.56 -0.15
CA PRO A 139 4.29 -17.68 -0.20
C PRO A 139 4.78 -18.95 0.51
N PHE A 140 6.09 -19.20 0.47
CA PHE A 140 6.70 -20.42 0.99
C PHE A 140 8.03 -20.12 1.68
N VAL A 141 8.32 -20.86 2.74
CA VAL A 141 9.59 -20.82 3.48
C VAL A 141 10.78 -20.98 2.54
N ASN A 142 11.77 -20.11 2.72
CA ASN A 142 13.05 -20.16 2.02
C ASN A 142 14.18 -19.63 2.92
N ASP A 143 15.42 -19.65 2.42
CA ASP A 143 16.60 -19.25 3.19
C ASP A 143 16.56 -17.78 3.64
N ASP A 144 15.96 -16.90 2.83
CA ASP A 144 15.82 -15.47 3.13
C ASP A 144 14.65 -15.20 4.09
N ASN A 145 13.62 -16.06 4.06
CA ASN A 145 12.44 -15.94 4.91
C ASN A 145 12.03 -17.29 5.53
N PRO A 146 12.65 -17.65 6.68
CA PRO A 146 12.39 -18.92 7.34
C PRO A 146 11.01 -18.99 8.01
N ASN A 147 10.35 -17.85 8.23
CA ASN A 147 9.05 -17.75 8.90
C ASN A 147 7.88 -17.52 7.93
N ALA A 148 8.12 -17.63 6.62
CA ALA A 148 7.14 -17.35 5.60
C ALA A 148 5.85 -18.18 5.76
N HIS A 149 4.72 -17.50 5.69
CA HIS A 149 3.38 -18.06 5.81
C HIS A 149 2.39 -17.33 4.88
N GLY A 150 2.88 -16.90 3.72
CA GLY A 150 2.07 -16.18 2.75
C GLY A 150 1.01 -17.04 2.06
N ALA A 151 1.18 -18.37 2.03
CA ALA A 151 0.12 -19.27 1.58
C ALA A 151 -1.10 -19.22 2.53
N GLU A 152 -0.85 -19.18 3.84
CA GLU A 152 -1.87 -19.03 4.87
C GLU A 152 -2.53 -17.66 4.80
N PHE A 153 -1.75 -16.59 4.62
CA PHE A 153 -2.28 -15.24 4.39
C PHE A 153 -3.20 -15.20 3.17
N ALA A 154 -2.73 -15.70 2.02
CA ALA A 154 -3.54 -15.75 0.79
C ALA A 154 -4.82 -16.57 0.97
N SER A 155 -4.75 -17.70 1.68
CA SER A 155 -5.92 -18.52 2.01
C SER A 155 -6.92 -17.76 2.88
N TRP A 156 -6.45 -17.08 3.92
CA TRP A 156 -7.29 -16.25 4.81
C TRP A 156 -7.98 -15.13 4.04
N VAL A 157 -7.27 -14.42 3.15
CA VAL A 157 -7.87 -13.39 2.29
C VAL A 157 -8.98 -13.98 1.41
N ALA A 158 -8.69 -15.09 0.73
CA ALA A 158 -9.58 -15.69 -0.26
C ALA A 158 -10.83 -16.34 0.36
N THR A 159 -10.75 -16.79 1.62
CA THR A 159 -11.82 -17.57 2.27
C THR A 159 -12.50 -16.78 3.37
N GLU A 160 -11.76 -16.38 4.40
CA GLU A 160 -12.31 -15.76 5.61
C GLU A 160 -12.65 -14.30 5.38
N LEU A 161 -11.68 -13.47 4.96
CA LEU A 161 -11.91 -12.05 4.75
C LEU A 161 -12.92 -11.82 3.62
N LYS A 162 -12.75 -12.51 2.49
CA LYS A 162 -13.71 -12.44 1.38
C LYS A 162 -15.11 -12.88 1.82
N GLY A 163 -15.24 -13.98 2.55
CA GLY A 163 -16.52 -14.46 3.06
C GLY A 163 -17.19 -13.46 4.00
N TRP A 164 -16.40 -12.79 4.86
CA TRP A 164 -16.87 -11.72 5.72
C TRP A 164 -17.35 -10.51 4.90
N MET A 165 -16.58 -10.08 3.88
CA MET A 165 -16.99 -8.99 2.99
C MET A 165 -18.29 -9.31 2.26
N ASP A 166 -18.41 -10.52 1.69
CA ASP A 166 -19.62 -10.96 0.98
C ASP A 166 -20.85 -11.03 1.88
N SER A 167 -20.66 -11.25 3.19
CA SER A 167 -21.75 -11.33 4.17
C SER A 167 -22.20 -9.96 4.69
N ASN A 168 -21.30 -8.97 4.70
CA ASN A 168 -21.55 -7.64 5.31
C ASN A 168 -21.77 -6.53 4.27
N TYR A 169 -21.37 -6.76 3.01
CA TYR A 169 -21.46 -5.76 1.94
C TYR A 169 -22.18 -6.29 0.69
N ARG A 170 -22.68 -5.39 -0.17
CA ARG A 170 -23.30 -5.71 -1.46
C ARG A 170 -22.24 -6.03 -2.50
N THR A 171 -21.55 -7.15 -2.32
CA THR A 171 -20.54 -7.62 -3.27
C THR A 171 -21.18 -8.35 -4.46
N ARG A 172 -20.48 -8.34 -5.59
CA ARG A 172 -20.75 -9.13 -6.81
C ARG A 172 -19.80 -10.31 -6.82
N SER A 173 -20.30 -11.45 -6.30
CA SER A 173 -19.60 -12.73 -6.18
C SER A 173 -19.26 -13.34 -7.54
#